data_AF-X1JW77-F1
#
_entry.id   AF-X1JW77-F1
#
_cell.length_a   1.000
_cell.length_b   1.000
_cell.length_c   1.000
_cell.angle_alpha   90.00
_cell.angle_beta   90.00
_cell.angle_gamma   90.00
#
_symmetry.space_group_name_H-M   'P 1'
#
loop_
_entity.id
_entity.type
_entity.pdbx_description
1 polymer ?
#
loop_
_entity_poly.entity_id
_entity_poly.type
_entity_poly.pdbx_seq_one_letter_code
_entity_poly.pdbx_strand_id
1 'polypeptide(L)'
;MGWEIYPQGLYDLIVRLRKEYTQLPIYITENGAAFDDVLSEKKRINDVERIDYIESHLMKIADLNQQGADIRGYYLWSLMDNFEWAYGYSKR
;
A
#
# COMPACT_ATOMS: atom_id res chain seq x y z
N MET A 1 -2.59 10.46 7.00
CA MET A 1 -1.53 10.24 8.02
C MET A 1 -0.41 11.29 8.01
N GLY A 2 -0.28 12.14 6.97
CA GLY A 2 0.87 13.05 6.85
C GLY A 2 2.18 12.36 6.48
N TRP A 3 2.10 11.09 6.07
CA TRP A 3 3.23 10.33 5.56
C TRP A 3 3.48 10.70 4.10
N GLU A 4 4.75 10.82 3.73
CA GLU A 4 5.16 11.02 2.34
C GLU A 4 4.76 9.81 1.48
N ILE A 5 4.29 10.09 0.25
CA ILE A 5 3.96 9.05 -0.73
C ILE A 5 5.17 8.84 -1.63
N TYR A 6 5.92 7.77 -1.39
CA TYR A 6 7.13 7.44 -2.13
C TYR A 6 7.18 5.95 -2.53
N PRO A 7 6.49 5.55 -3.61
CA PRO A 7 6.42 4.14 -4.03
C PRO A 7 7.79 3.49 -4.29
N GLN A 8 8.78 4.30 -4.70
CA GLN A 8 10.15 3.84 -4.89
C GLN A 8 10.77 3.29 -3.59
N GLY A 9 10.36 3.78 -2.42
CA GLY A 9 10.83 3.27 -1.13
C GLY A 9 10.46 1.80 -0.90
N LEU A 10 9.27 1.36 -1.35
CA LEU A 10 8.88 -0.05 -1.31
C LEU A 10 9.77 -0.89 -2.23
N TYR A 11 10.08 -0.39 -3.43
CA TYR A 11 10.97 -1.07 -4.37
C TYR A 11 12.36 -1.27 -3.75
N ASP A 12 12.95 -0.19 -3.24
CA ASP A 12 14.30 -0.19 -2.69
C ASP A 12 14.41 -1.11 -1.46
N LEU A 13 13.37 -1.12 -0.61
CA LEU A 13 13.28 -2.03 0.53
C LEU A 13 13.34 -3.49 0.08
N ILE A 14 12.55 -3.88 -0.92
CA ILE A 14 12.51 -5.28 -1.38
C ILE A 14 13.83 -5.67 -2.04
N VAL A 15 14.43 -4.81 -2.86
CA VAL A 15 15.76 -5.05 -3.45
C VAL A 15 16.80 -5.28 -2.35
N ARG A 16 16.77 -4.45 -1.29
CA ARG A 16 17.67 -4.60 -0.16
C ARG A 16 17.44 -5.92 0.58
N LEU A 17 16.19 -6.28 0.89
CA LEU A 17 15.85 -7.54 1.55
C LEU A 17 16.36 -8.76 0.77
N ARG A 18 16.22 -8.72 -0.56
CA ARG A 18 16.73 -9.75 -1.46
C ARG A 18 18.25 -9.84 -1.45
N LYS A 19 18.92 -8.69 -1.52
CA LYS A 19 20.39 -8.63 -1.56
C LYS A 19 21.04 -9.05 -0.24
N GLU A 20 20.47 -8.63 0.88
CA GLU A 20 21.13 -8.71 2.19
C GLU A 20 20.65 -9.88 3.06
N TYR A 21 19.47 -10.45 2.81
CA TYR A 21 18.85 -11.39 3.75
C TYR A 21 18.35 -12.70 3.13
N THR A 22 17.43 -12.65 2.15
CA THR A 22 16.71 -13.87 1.76
C THR A 22 16.18 -13.89 0.33
N GLN A 23 16.10 -15.09 -0.23
CA GLN A 23 15.42 -15.41 -1.49
C GLN A 23 14.08 -16.13 -1.26
N LEU A 24 13.62 -16.26 -0.01
CA LEU A 24 12.30 -16.85 0.30
C LEU A 24 11.15 -16.00 -0.25
N PRO A 25 9.98 -16.57 -0.52
CA PRO A 25 8.83 -15.81 -1.02
C PRO A 25 8.47 -14.63 -0.11
N ILE A 26 8.19 -13.46 -0.71
CA ILE A 26 7.75 -12.26 0.04
C ILE A 26 6.23 -12.10 -0.09
N TYR A 27 5.61 -11.69 1.01
CA TYR A 27 4.23 -11.24 1.06
C TYR A 27 4.20 -9.82 1.62
N ILE A 28 3.55 -8.90 0.91
CA ILE A 28 3.27 -7.56 1.42
C ILE A 28 2.01 -7.67 2.27
N THR A 29 2.19 -7.82 3.57
CA THR A 29 1.09 -8.10 4.51
C THR A 29 0.23 -6.88 4.81
N GLU A 30 0.79 -5.67 4.68
CA GLU A 30 0.07 -4.42 4.79
C GLU A 30 0.68 -3.38 3.86
N ASN A 31 -0.16 -2.75 3.04
CA ASN A 31 0.13 -1.52 2.34
C ASN A 31 -1.19 -0.80 2.09
N GLY A 32 -1.21 0.51 2.30
CA GLY A 32 -2.40 1.34 2.16
C GLY A 32 -2.10 2.79 2.52
N ALA A 33 -3.11 3.64 2.41
CA ALA A 33 -3.00 5.06 2.72
C ALA A 33 -4.31 5.59 3.28
N ALA A 34 -4.19 6.52 4.23
CA ALA A 34 -5.34 7.20 4.80
C ALA A 34 -5.54 8.58 4.18
N PHE A 35 -6.74 8.81 3.65
CA PHE A 35 -7.20 10.04 3.00
C PHE A 35 -8.53 10.51 3.61
N ASP A 36 -8.87 11.77 3.40
CA ASP A 36 -10.14 12.31 3.91
C ASP A 36 -11.26 11.99 2.91
N ASP A 37 -11.99 10.90 3.18
CA ASP A 37 -13.11 10.47 2.34
C ASP A 37 -14.35 11.37 2.51
N VAL A 38 -14.98 11.73 1.38
CA VAL A 38 -16.23 12.53 1.36
C VAL A 38 -17.34 11.74 0.68
N LEU A 39 -18.48 11.62 1.36
CA LEU A 39 -19.67 10.99 0.80
C LEU A 39 -20.34 11.92 -0.22
N SER A 40 -20.34 11.52 -1.49
CA SER A 40 -21.04 12.26 -2.54
C SER A 40 -22.56 12.20 -2.41
N GLU A 41 -23.27 13.11 -3.10
CA GLU A 41 -24.75 13.10 -3.18
C GLU A 41 -25.33 11.76 -3.66
N LYS A 42 -24.56 11.02 -4.48
CA LYS A 42 -24.92 9.69 -4.98
C LYS A 42 -24.69 8.56 -3.96
N LYS A 43 -24.38 8.90 -2.70
CA LYS A 43 -24.05 7.97 -1.62
C LYS A 43 -22.87 7.04 -1.96
N ARG A 44 -21.84 7.60 -2.60
CA ARG A 44 -20.58 6.91 -2.92
C ARG A 44 -19.39 7.72 -2.43
N ILE A 45 -18.33 7.03 -2.04
CA ILE A 45 -17.01 7.62 -1.80
C ILE A 45 -16.22 7.52 -3.12
N ASN A 46 -15.59 8.62 -3.52
CA ASN A 46 -14.72 8.67 -4.70
C ASN A 46 -13.29 8.97 -4.22
N ASP A 47 -12.57 7.92 -3.83
CA ASP A 47 -11.25 7.95 -3.20
C ASP A 47 -10.11 7.83 -4.22
N VAL A 48 -10.07 8.76 -5.17
CA VAL A 48 -9.11 8.74 -6.29
C VAL A 48 -7.66 8.72 -5.78
N GLU A 49 -7.35 9.48 -4.73
CA GLU A 49 -6.00 9.51 -4.16
C GLU A 49 -5.57 8.15 -3.58
N ARG A 50 -6.52 7.39 -3.02
CA ARG A 50 -6.27 6.02 -2.53
C ARG A 50 -6.02 5.08 -3.70
N ILE A 51 -6.78 5.20 -4.79
CA ILE A 51 -6.56 4.42 -6.03
C ILE A 51 -5.17 4.69 -6.59
N ASP A 52 -4.78 5.96 -6.74
CA ASP A 52 -3.48 6.36 -7.29
C ASP A 52 -2.31 5.85 -6.41
N TYR A 53 -2.47 5.91 -5.08
CA TYR A 53 -1.50 5.36 -4.13
C TYR A 53 -1.32 3.85 -4.34
N ILE A 54 -2.42 3.10 -4.41
CA ILE A 54 -2.38 1.64 -4.56
C ILE A 54 -1.76 1.26 -5.91
N GLU A 55 -2.21 1.90 -6.99
CA GLU A 55 -1.70 1.62 -8.34
C GLU A 55 -0.19 1.84 -8.42
N SER A 56 0.29 2.99 -7.94
CA SER A 56 1.72 3.32 -7.99
C SER A 56 2.60 2.33 -7.20
N HIS A 57 2.13 1.80 -6.07
CA HIS A 57 2.86 0.78 -5.30
C HIS A 57 2.78 -0.61 -5.95
N LEU A 58 1.61 -1.00 -6.47
CA LEU A 58 1.45 -2.27 -7.20
C LEU A 58 2.30 -2.30 -8.47
N MET A 59 2.48 -1.18 -9.16
CA MET A 59 3.38 -1.08 -10.31
C MET A 59 4.83 -1.40 -9.92
N LYS A 60 5.31 -0.92 -8.77
CA LYS A 60 6.66 -1.25 -8.27
C LYS A 60 6.81 -2.73 -7.90
N ILE A 61 5.75 -3.34 -7.34
CA ILE A 61 5.71 -4.78 -7.07
C ILE A 61 5.73 -5.56 -8.40
N ALA A 62 4.97 -5.12 -9.39
CA ALA A 62 4.94 -5.76 -10.71
C ALA A 62 6.31 -5.68 -11.39
N ASP A 63 6.97 -4.52 -11.39
CA ASP A 63 8.32 -4.32 -11.92
C ASP A 63 9.33 -5.26 -11.25
N LEU A 64 9.25 -5.43 -9.93
CA LEU A 64 10.11 -6.35 -9.18
C LEU A 64 9.84 -7.81 -9.55
N ASN A 65 8.57 -8.20 -9.69
CA ASN A 65 8.22 -9.57 -10.07
C ASN A 65 8.64 -9.89 -11.51
N GLN A 66 8.60 -8.93 -12.43
CA GLN A 66 9.20 -9.09 -13.76
C GLN A 66 10.72 -9.34 -13.70
N GLN A 67 11.39 -8.85 -12.65
CA GLN A 67 12.81 -9.07 -12.38
C GLN A 67 13.07 -10.33 -11.53
N GLY A 68 12.05 -11.14 -11.23
CA GLY A 68 12.20 -12.41 -10.50
C GLY A 68 12.22 -12.28 -8.98
N ALA A 69 11.70 -11.19 -8.41
CA ALA A 69 11.75 -10.95 -6.97
C ALA A 69 10.87 -11.88 -6.09
N ASP A 70 10.13 -12.85 -6.65
CA ASP A 70 9.28 -13.81 -5.94
C ASP A 70 8.36 -13.20 -4.85
N ILE A 71 7.58 -12.19 -5.22
CA ILE A 71 6.54 -11.59 -4.36
C ILE A 71 5.20 -12.29 -4.69
N ARG A 72 4.65 -13.04 -3.73
CA ARG A 72 3.51 -13.95 -3.96
C ARG A 72 2.18 -13.46 -3.43
N GLY A 73 2.16 -12.36 -2.69
CA GLY A 73 0.91 -11.81 -2.19
C GLY A 73 1.01 -10.36 -1.78
N TYR A 74 -0.13 -9.70 -1.84
CA TYR A 74 -0.35 -8.32 -1.47
C TYR A 74 -1.67 -8.23 -0.72
N TYR A 75 -1.63 -7.65 0.46
CA TYR A 75 -2.79 -7.44 1.33
C TYR A 75 -2.96 -5.94 1.52
N LEU A 76 -4.08 -5.43 0.99
CA LEU A 76 -4.45 -4.04 1.13
C LEU A 76 -4.89 -3.78 2.58
N TRP A 77 -4.17 -2.88 3.26
CA TRP A 77 -4.64 -2.32 4.53
C TRP A 77 -5.56 -1.13 4.19
N SER A 78 -6.86 -1.20 4.41
CA SER A 78 -7.61 -2.30 5.05
C SER A 78 -8.91 -2.58 4.31
N LEU A 79 -9.60 -3.66 4.71
CA LEU A 79 -10.89 -4.03 4.13
C LEU A 79 -12.00 -3.01 4.42
N MET A 80 -11.96 -2.39 5.62
CA MET A 80 -12.97 -1.46 6.10
C MET A 80 -12.30 -0.40 6.97
N ASP A 81 -12.81 0.83 6.89
CA ASP A 81 -12.52 1.88 7.86
C ASP A 81 -12.62 1.34 9.28
N ASN A 82 -11.58 1.55 10.07
CA ASN A 82 -11.45 0.95 11.39
C ASN A 82 -11.00 1.97 12.43
N PHE A 83 -10.77 1.50 13.66
CA PHE A 83 -10.22 2.32 14.73
C PHE A 83 -8.70 2.35 14.59
N GLU A 84 -8.16 3.44 14.03
CA GLU A 84 -6.73 3.64 13.79
C GLU A 84 -6.00 4.05 15.08
N TRP A 85 -6.01 3.16 16.06
CA TRP A 85 -5.23 3.27 17.30
C TRP A 85 -5.38 4.64 18.00
N ALA A 86 -4.27 5.35 18.20
CA ALA A 86 -4.27 6.67 18.84
C ALA A 86 -5.05 7.75 18.06
N TYR A 87 -5.29 7.53 16.75
CA TYR A 87 -6.09 8.41 15.91
C TYR A 87 -7.59 8.12 15.97
N GLY A 88 -7.99 7.01 16.58
CA GLY A 88 -9.37 6.54 16.62
C GLY A 88 -9.97 6.47 15.21
N TYR A 89 -11.20 6.99 15.03
CA TYR A 89 -11.90 6.94 13.74
C TYR A 89 -11.60 8.14 12.81
N SER A 90 -10.59 8.95 13.14
CA SER A 90 -10.25 10.16 12.37
C SER A 90 -9.37 9.90 11.14
N LYS A 91 -8.98 8.63 10.92
CA LYS A 91 -8.19 8.18 9.78
C LYS A 91 -8.88 6.98 9.14
N ARG A 92 -8.91 7.01 7.82
CA ARG A 92 -9.58 6.04 6.94
C ARG A 92 -8.68 5.82 5.74
#